data_AF-A0A7C4I4L7-F1
#
_entry.id   AF-A0A7C4I4L7-F1
#
_cell.length_a   1.000
_cell.length_b   1.000
_cell.length_c   1.000
_cell.angle_alpha   90.00
_cell.angle_beta   90.00
_cell.angle_gamma   90.00
#
_symmetry.space_group_name_H-M   'P 1'
#
loop_
_entity.id
_entity.type
_entity.pdbx_description
1 polymer ?
#
loop_
_entity_poly.entity_id
_entity_poly.type
_entity_poly.pdbx_seq_one_letter_code
_entity_poly.pdbx_strand_id
1 'polypeptide(L)'
;MKIIFFLSEDELSGKLENFLNEFISKVKDRISVSSRTVWPGHIITSIKIRLLSELAKYKDLEFEVWKILKIHEREVKKTFDLEELPAIKIEKKIFSGNLSLEIASNLFSMLSSMKDIRFEEVLYSLTHITQTLVKAETVGEVEEKKPITYETFRKTVDEKLRELEKMLREKKIDEETYKKMKSAYEELLKK
;
A
#
# COMPACT_ATOMS: atom_id res chain seq x y z
N MET A 1 -3.92 0.06 -11.78
CA MET A 1 -3.69 -1.10 -10.87
C MET A 1 -4.95 -1.33 -10.06
N LYS A 2 -5.26 -2.58 -9.72
CA LYS A 2 -6.42 -2.91 -8.90
C LYS A 2 -5.99 -3.61 -7.61
N ILE A 3 -6.51 -3.14 -6.48
CA ILE A 3 -6.37 -3.76 -5.16
C ILE A 3 -7.76 -4.18 -4.70
N ILE A 4 -7.90 -5.42 -4.26
CA ILE A 4 -9.20 -5.96 -3.84
C ILE A 4 -9.15 -6.20 -2.34
N PHE A 5 -10.10 -5.61 -1.61
CA PHE A 5 -10.28 -5.79 -0.17
C PHE A 5 -11.47 -6.72 0.04
N PHE A 6 -11.28 -7.77 0.84
CA PHE A 6 -12.33 -8.72 1.23
C PHE A 6 -12.62 -8.52 2.71
N LEU A 7 -13.85 -8.10 3.02
CA LEU A 7 -14.32 -7.80 4.37
C LEU A 7 -15.48 -8.72 4.71
N SER A 8 -15.49 -9.23 5.95
CA SER A 8 -16.61 -9.96 6.52
C SER A 8 -17.20 -9.27 7.74
N GLU A 9 -18.13 -9.93 8.41
CA GLU A 9 -18.79 -9.50 9.66
C GLU A 9 -17.95 -9.87 10.90
N ASP A 10 -16.66 -9.52 10.88
CA ASP A 10 -15.73 -9.75 11.99
C ASP A 10 -15.05 -8.44 12.45
N GLU A 11 -14.43 -8.46 13.62
CA GLU A 11 -13.83 -7.27 14.24
C GLU A 11 -12.70 -6.66 13.40
N LEU A 12 -11.84 -7.50 12.80
CA LEU A 12 -10.72 -7.03 11.99
C LEU A 12 -11.22 -6.40 10.69
N SER A 13 -12.23 -7.01 10.06
CA SER A 13 -12.92 -6.43 8.90
C SER A 13 -13.57 -5.09 9.24
N GLY A 14 -14.17 -4.94 10.43
CA GLY A 14 -14.70 -3.67 10.91
C GLY A 14 -13.62 -2.58 11.08
N LYS A 15 -12.43 -2.93 11.58
CA LYS A 15 -11.29 -2.01 11.67
C LYS A 15 -10.80 -1.57 10.29
N LEU A 16 -10.69 -2.52 9.36
CA LEU A 16 -10.29 -2.24 7.97
C LEU A 16 -11.32 -1.35 7.26
N GLU A 17 -12.61 -1.58 7.51
CA GLU A 17 -13.69 -0.70 7.02
C GLU A 17 -13.57 0.73 7.56
N ASN A 18 -13.24 0.91 8.84
CA ASN A 18 -13.02 2.24 9.41
C ASN A 18 -11.86 2.98 8.72
N PHE A 19 -10.73 2.29 8.48
CA PHE A 19 -9.62 2.89 7.73
C PHE A 19 -10.03 3.31 6.32
N LEU A 20 -10.83 2.49 5.62
CA LEU A 20 -11.39 2.82 4.30
C LEU A 20 -12.29 4.06 4.36
N ASN A 21 -13.20 4.13 5.33
CA ASN A 21 -14.13 5.23 5.48
C ASN A 21 -13.41 6.54 5.83
N GLU A 22 -12.44 6.49 6.75
CA GLU A 22 -11.59 7.63 7.06
C GLU A 22 -10.81 8.10 5.83
N PHE A 23 -10.22 7.18 5.08
CA PHE A 23 -9.52 7.48 3.84
C PHE A 23 -10.43 8.20 2.84
N ILE A 24 -11.59 7.61 2.52
CA ILE A 24 -12.58 8.19 1.59
C ILE A 24 -12.96 9.61 2.04
N SER A 25 -13.17 9.83 3.34
CA SER A 25 -13.54 11.15 3.86
C SER A 25 -12.45 12.20 3.62
N LYS A 26 -11.17 11.83 3.74
CA LYS A 26 -10.00 12.71 3.55
C LYS A 26 -9.73 13.01 2.08
N VAL A 27 -10.13 12.13 1.16
CA VAL A 27 -9.78 12.24 -0.27
C VAL A 27 -10.99 12.37 -1.19
N LYS A 28 -12.19 12.62 -0.66
CA LYS A 28 -13.48 12.62 -1.38
C LYS A 28 -13.48 13.39 -2.70
N ASP A 29 -12.77 14.52 -2.76
CA ASP A 29 -12.73 15.40 -3.95
C ASP A 29 -11.77 14.91 -5.04
N ARG A 30 -10.99 13.85 -4.75
CA ARG A 30 -9.96 13.27 -5.62
C ARG A 30 -10.31 11.86 -6.10
N ILE A 31 -11.45 11.33 -5.69
CA ILE A 31 -11.85 9.94 -5.95
C ILE A 31 -13.23 9.87 -6.60
N SER A 32 -13.44 8.80 -7.36
CA SER A 32 -14.76 8.40 -7.83
C SER A 32 -15.15 7.13 -7.09
N VAL A 33 -16.33 7.14 -6.45
CA VAL A 33 -16.87 5.98 -5.74
C VAL A 33 -18.12 5.49 -6.47
N SER A 34 -18.18 4.18 -6.70
CA SER A 34 -19.36 3.50 -7.22
C SER A 34 -19.60 2.24 -6.42
N SER A 35 -20.86 1.86 -6.24
CA SER A 35 -21.20 0.63 -5.53
C SER A 35 -22.22 -0.15 -6.33
N ARG A 36 -22.09 -1.47 -6.31
CA ARG A 36 -23.03 -2.41 -6.92
C ARG A 36 -23.31 -3.56 -5.97
N THR A 37 -24.57 -3.94 -5.88
CA THR A 37 -25.00 -5.16 -5.21
C THR A 37 -24.85 -6.31 -6.19
N VAL A 38 -24.05 -7.32 -5.83
CA VAL A 38 -23.89 -8.55 -6.60
C VAL A 38 -24.61 -9.66 -5.84
N TRP A 39 -25.61 -10.22 -6.49
CA TRP A 39 -26.40 -11.32 -5.92
C TRP A 39 -25.67 -12.66 -6.11
N PRO A 40 -25.67 -13.57 -5.12
CA PRO A 40 -26.27 -13.44 -3.79
C PRO A 40 -25.26 -12.88 -2.77
N GLY A 41 -25.59 -11.73 -2.14
CA GLY A 41 -25.00 -11.37 -0.84
C GLY A 41 -23.67 -10.62 -0.81
N HIS A 42 -23.26 -9.93 -1.88
CA HIS A 42 -22.07 -9.07 -1.86
C HIS A 42 -22.38 -7.63 -2.22
N ILE A 43 -21.80 -6.69 -1.50
CA ILE A 43 -21.71 -5.29 -1.95
C ILE A 43 -20.28 -5.07 -2.39
N ILE A 44 -20.13 -4.70 -3.67
CA ILE A 44 -18.84 -4.36 -4.24
C ILE A 44 -18.80 -2.85 -4.41
N THR A 45 -17.90 -2.20 -3.68
CA THR A 45 -17.62 -0.77 -3.80
C THR A 45 -16.31 -0.57 -4.55
N SER A 46 -16.35 0.08 -5.70
CA SER A 46 -15.18 0.46 -6.48
C SER A 46 -14.84 1.93 -6.22
N ILE A 47 -13.61 2.18 -5.78
CA ILE A 47 -13.05 3.50 -5.52
C ILE A 47 -11.91 3.70 -6.51
N LYS A 48 -12.02 4.72 -7.36
CA LYS A 48 -11.01 5.04 -8.38
C LYS A 48 -10.33 6.35 -8.04
N ILE A 49 -9.01 6.33 -8.12
CA ILE A 49 -8.13 7.47 -7.89
C ILE A 49 -7.30 7.67 -9.15
N ARG A 50 -7.37 8.86 -9.73
CA ARG A 50 -6.54 9.22 -10.88
C ARG A 50 -5.25 9.85 -10.38
N LEU A 51 -4.12 9.19 -10.66
CA LEU A 51 -2.80 9.64 -10.26
C LEU A 51 -1.99 10.09 -11.47
N LEU A 52 -1.05 11.01 -11.26
CA LEU A 52 -0.02 11.31 -12.24
C LEU A 52 0.86 10.08 -12.47
N SER A 53 1.39 9.93 -13.66
CA SER A 53 2.34 8.85 -13.97
C SER A 53 3.53 9.41 -14.76
N GLU A 54 4.69 8.82 -14.57
CA GLU A 54 5.89 9.16 -15.36
C GLU A 54 5.88 8.44 -16.72
N LEU A 55 5.23 7.28 -16.78
CA LEU A 55 5.12 6.44 -17.97
C LEU A 55 3.90 6.80 -18.84
N ALA A 56 2.93 7.51 -18.28
CA ALA A 56 1.72 7.97 -18.96
C ALA A 56 1.24 9.28 -18.32
N LYS A 57 0.45 10.10 -19.01
CA LYS A 57 -0.06 11.37 -18.42
C LYS A 57 -0.81 11.15 -17.10
N TYR A 58 -1.63 10.10 -17.04
CA TYR A 58 -2.35 9.67 -15.84
C TYR A 58 -2.52 8.15 -15.82
N LYS A 59 -2.62 7.56 -14.62
CA LYS A 59 -3.04 6.18 -14.40
C LYS A 59 -4.04 6.09 -13.25
N ASP A 60 -4.97 5.15 -13.39
CA ASP A 60 -5.97 4.90 -12.36
C ASP A 60 -5.50 3.80 -11.38
N LEU A 61 -5.63 4.12 -10.10
CA LEU A 61 -5.59 3.18 -8.99
C LEU A 61 -7.03 2.86 -8.57
N GLU A 62 -7.39 1.58 -8.61
CA GLU A 62 -8.73 1.12 -8.26
C GLU A 62 -8.68 0.26 -7.00
N PHE A 63 -9.52 0.59 -6.03
CA PHE A 63 -9.82 -0.27 -4.88
C PHE A 63 -11.20 -0.87 -5.08
N GLU A 64 -11.28 -2.19 -4.96
CA GLU A 64 -12.55 -2.89 -4.97
C GLU A 64 -12.77 -3.53 -3.61
N VAL A 65 -13.78 -3.05 -2.88
CA VAL A 65 -14.11 -3.52 -1.54
C VAL A 65 -15.29 -4.46 -1.64
N TRP A 66 -15.07 -5.73 -1.35
CA TRP A 66 -16.06 -6.79 -1.26
C TRP A 66 -16.51 -6.91 0.18
N LYS A 67 -17.72 -6.45 0.47
CA LYS A 67 -18.40 -6.76 1.72
C LYS A 67 -19.13 -8.08 1.56
N ILE A 68 -18.71 -9.07 2.33
CA ILE A 68 -19.14 -10.46 2.25
C ILE A 68 -20.01 -10.75 3.46
N LEU A 69 -21.24 -11.20 3.22
CA LEU A 69 -22.07 -11.73 4.30
C LEU A 69 -21.47 -13.03 4.82
N LYS A 70 -21.56 -13.25 6.13
CA LYS A 70 -20.96 -14.40 6.82
C LYS A 70 -21.31 -15.75 6.18
N ILE A 71 -22.54 -15.90 5.67
CA ILE A 71 -23.02 -17.11 5.01
C ILE A 71 -22.29 -17.44 3.70
N HIS A 72 -21.70 -16.44 3.03
CA HIS A 72 -20.99 -16.59 1.76
C HIS A 72 -19.45 -16.62 1.93
N GLU A 73 -18.92 -16.49 3.14
CA GLU A 73 -17.47 -16.49 3.38
C GLU A 73 -16.77 -17.71 2.78
N ARG A 74 -17.32 -18.91 3.01
CA ARG A 74 -16.71 -20.16 2.56
C ARG A 74 -16.58 -20.21 1.04
N GLU A 75 -17.60 -19.74 0.33
CA GLU A 75 -17.62 -19.70 -1.13
C GLU A 75 -16.60 -18.69 -1.67
N VAL A 76 -16.55 -17.49 -1.09
CA VAL A 76 -15.59 -16.45 -1.50
C VAL A 76 -14.16 -16.87 -1.19
N LYS A 77 -13.90 -17.42 0.00
CA LYS A 77 -12.59 -17.96 0.38
C LYS A 77 -12.11 -19.02 -0.62
N LYS A 78 -13.00 -19.94 -1.01
CA LYS A 78 -12.66 -20.96 -2.03
C LYS A 78 -12.43 -20.35 -3.42
N THR A 79 -13.24 -19.38 -3.82
CA THR A 79 -13.19 -18.77 -5.17
C THR A 79 -11.91 -17.95 -5.36
N PHE A 80 -11.48 -17.26 -4.32
CA PHE A 80 -10.33 -16.36 -4.36
C PHE A 80 -9.07 -16.92 -3.70
N ASP A 81 -9.12 -18.17 -3.23
CA ASP A 81 -8.04 -18.85 -2.52
C ASP A 81 -7.57 -18.06 -1.27
N LEU A 82 -8.54 -17.62 -0.46
CA LEU A 82 -8.30 -16.86 0.76
C LEU A 82 -8.27 -17.81 1.96
N GLU A 83 -7.18 -17.80 2.71
CA GLU A 83 -7.05 -18.60 3.95
C GLU A 83 -7.93 -18.04 5.07
N GLU A 84 -7.90 -16.71 5.26
CA GLU A 84 -8.66 -16.01 6.28
C GLU A 84 -9.21 -14.67 5.79
N LEU A 85 -10.09 -14.06 6.58
CA LEU A 85 -10.65 -12.73 6.35
C LEU A 85 -10.41 -11.86 7.59
N PRO A 86 -10.24 -10.53 7.45
CA PRO A 86 -10.18 -9.78 6.20
C PRO A 86 -8.95 -10.13 5.36
N ALA A 87 -9.01 -9.82 4.07
CA ALA A 87 -7.87 -10.03 3.17
C ALA A 87 -7.74 -8.93 2.12
N ILE A 88 -6.52 -8.72 1.64
CA ILE A 88 -6.19 -7.83 0.54
C ILE A 88 -5.48 -8.61 -0.54
N LYS A 89 -6.00 -8.52 -1.76
CA LYS A 89 -5.35 -9.04 -2.95
C LYS A 89 -4.72 -7.90 -3.75
N ILE A 90 -3.41 -7.98 -3.90
CA ILE A 90 -2.60 -7.08 -4.74
C ILE A 90 -2.00 -7.93 -5.85
N GLU A 91 -2.48 -7.72 -7.07
CA GLU A 91 -2.13 -8.54 -8.23
C GLU A 91 -2.37 -10.05 -7.97
N LYS A 92 -1.29 -10.83 -7.81
CA LYS A 92 -1.33 -12.28 -7.56
C LYS A 92 -1.09 -12.66 -6.10
N LYS A 93 -0.83 -11.69 -5.22
CA LYS A 93 -0.53 -11.92 -3.80
C LYS A 93 -1.75 -11.62 -2.95
N ILE A 94 -1.93 -12.41 -1.89
CA ILE A 94 -3.03 -12.30 -0.93
C ILE A 94 -2.38 -12.11 0.45
N PHE A 95 -2.86 -11.13 1.20
CA PHE A 95 -2.43 -10.82 2.55
C PHE A 95 -3.66 -10.79 3.44
N SER A 96 -3.66 -11.54 4.53
CA SER A 96 -4.86 -11.78 5.32
C SER A 96 -4.68 -11.37 6.78
N GLY A 97 -5.78 -11.26 7.52
CA GLY A 97 -5.76 -10.96 8.96
C GLY A 97 -5.07 -9.63 9.27
N ASN A 98 -4.15 -9.64 10.24
CA ASN A 98 -3.46 -8.42 10.69
C ASN A 98 -2.58 -7.78 9.61
N LEU A 99 -1.93 -8.58 8.75
CA LEU A 99 -1.18 -8.02 7.62
C LEU A 99 -2.04 -7.16 6.71
N SER A 100 -3.27 -7.60 6.48
CA SER A 100 -4.21 -6.86 5.64
C SER A 100 -4.51 -5.49 6.24
N LEU A 101 -4.67 -5.40 7.58
CA LEU A 101 -4.86 -4.13 8.27
C LEU A 101 -3.63 -3.23 8.18
N GLU A 102 -2.43 -3.78 8.38
CA GLU A 102 -1.18 -3.02 8.32
C GLU A 102 -0.92 -2.47 6.92
N ILE A 103 -1.13 -3.28 5.87
CA ILE A 103 -0.99 -2.85 4.48
C ILE A 103 -1.97 -1.72 4.17
N ALA A 104 -3.25 -1.87 4.57
CA ALA A 104 -4.26 -0.86 4.34
C ALA A 104 -3.97 0.45 5.06
N SER A 105 -3.61 0.39 6.34
CA SER A 105 -3.28 1.55 7.16
C SER A 105 -2.12 2.35 6.56
N ASN A 106 -1.04 1.66 6.17
CA ASN A 106 0.11 2.29 5.52
C ASN A 106 -0.26 2.90 4.16
N LEU A 107 -0.99 2.14 3.32
CA LEU A 107 -1.44 2.60 2.00
C LEU A 107 -2.31 3.86 2.11
N PHE A 108 -3.32 3.84 2.97
CA PHE A 108 -4.25 4.97 3.11
C PHE A 108 -3.59 6.19 3.76
N SER A 109 -2.66 5.99 4.69
CA SER A 109 -1.87 7.08 5.28
C SER A 109 -1.03 7.78 4.22
N MET A 110 -0.34 7.00 3.37
CA MET A 110 0.43 7.53 2.24
C MET A 110 -0.45 8.31 1.25
N LEU A 111 -1.57 7.73 0.82
CA LEU A 111 -2.47 8.38 -0.16
C LEU A 111 -3.19 9.62 0.41
N SER A 112 -3.45 9.62 1.72
CA SER A 112 -4.09 10.77 2.39
C SER A 112 -3.12 11.95 2.56
N SER A 113 -1.85 11.68 2.85
CA SER A 113 -0.85 12.70 3.21
C SER A 113 -0.27 13.44 2.01
N MET A 114 -0.24 12.82 0.83
CA MET A 114 0.40 13.39 -0.35
C MET A 114 -0.62 14.02 -1.30
N LYS A 115 -0.47 15.32 -1.58
CA LYS A 115 -1.32 16.03 -2.55
C LYS A 115 -1.05 15.57 -3.99
N ASP A 116 0.21 15.32 -4.32
CA ASP A 116 0.68 15.06 -5.69
C ASP A 116 1.43 13.73 -5.82
N ILE A 117 0.90 12.67 -5.23
CA ILE A 117 1.51 11.34 -5.32
C ILE A 117 1.40 10.77 -6.74
N ARG A 118 2.51 10.27 -7.26
CA ARG A 118 2.57 9.57 -8.55
C ARG A 118 2.24 8.10 -8.40
N PHE A 119 1.71 7.53 -9.47
CA PHE A 119 1.36 6.12 -9.55
C PHE A 119 2.56 5.21 -9.26
N GLU A 120 3.75 5.56 -9.76
CA GLU A 120 4.99 4.81 -9.55
C GLU A 120 5.45 4.85 -8.08
N GLU A 121 5.26 5.97 -7.38
CA GLU A 121 5.57 6.11 -5.95
C GLU A 121 4.67 5.20 -5.10
N VAL A 122 3.39 5.08 -5.48
CA VAL A 122 2.45 4.14 -4.85
C VAL A 122 2.88 2.70 -5.07
N LEU A 123 3.27 2.33 -6.31
CA LEU A 123 3.72 0.99 -6.63
C LEU A 123 4.99 0.61 -5.84
N TYR A 124 5.97 1.51 -5.80
CA TYR A 124 7.20 1.30 -5.06
C TYR A 124 6.93 1.08 -3.58
N SER A 125 6.11 1.96 -2.98
CA SER A 125 5.77 1.90 -1.56
C SER A 125 4.99 0.63 -1.21
N LEU A 126 4.01 0.24 -2.02
CA LEU A 126 3.27 -1.01 -1.82
C LEU A 126 4.17 -2.24 -1.93
N THR A 127 5.07 -2.25 -2.90
CA THR A 127 6.05 -3.33 -3.05
C THR A 127 6.95 -3.41 -1.83
N HIS A 128 7.40 -2.26 -1.32
CA HIS A 128 8.25 -2.19 -0.13
C HIS A 128 7.52 -2.63 1.14
N ILE A 129 6.30 -2.13 1.39
CA ILE A 129 5.46 -2.52 2.52
C ILE A 129 5.25 -4.04 2.51
N THR A 130 4.79 -4.59 1.38
CA THR A 130 4.50 -6.02 1.28
C THR A 130 5.75 -6.89 1.43
N GLN A 131 6.89 -6.49 0.88
CA GLN A 131 8.14 -7.23 1.07
C GLN A 131 8.67 -7.18 2.50
N THR A 132 8.58 -6.02 3.15
CA THR A 132 9.05 -5.86 4.54
C THR A 132 8.18 -6.67 5.49
N LEU A 133 6.86 -6.64 5.33
CA LEU A 133 5.94 -7.39 6.18
C LEU A 133 6.04 -8.91 5.97
N VAL A 134 6.16 -9.37 4.72
CA VAL A 134 6.38 -10.80 4.44
C VAL A 134 7.70 -11.29 5.04
N LYS A 135 8.76 -10.48 4.97
CA LYS A 135 10.04 -10.82 5.62
C LYS A 135 9.90 -10.89 7.14
N ALA A 136 9.17 -9.95 7.74
CA ALA A 136 8.92 -9.92 9.18
C ALA A 136 8.11 -11.13 9.67
N GLU A 137 7.16 -11.63 8.87
CA GLU A 137 6.44 -12.87 9.21
C GLU A 137 7.30 -14.13 9.07
N THR A 138 8.17 -14.21 8.07
CA THR A 138 9.07 -15.36 7.89
C THR A 138 10.21 -15.42 8.92
N VAL A 139 10.60 -14.29 9.49
CA VAL A 139 11.62 -14.18 10.53
C VAL A 139 10.87 -13.92 11.83
N GLY A 140 10.22 -14.95 12.36
CA GLY A 140 9.44 -14.83 13.58
C GLY A 140 10.30 -14.34 14.75
N GLU A 141 10.27 -13.04 15.01
CA GLU A 141 10.57 -12.42 16.31
C GLU A 141 10.19 -10.92 16.29
N VAL A 142 9.60 -10.53 17.42
CA VAL A 142 8.94 -9.28 17.74
C VAL A 142 9.88 -8.07 17.62
N GLU A 143 9.48 -7.05 16.86
CA GLU A 143 9.76 -5.66 17.22
C GLU A 143 8.50 -4.82 17.01
N GLU A 144 7.85 -4.41 18.10
CA GLU A 144 6.89 -3.30 18.08
C GLU A 144 7.57 -2.06 17.47
N LYS A 145 7.29 -1.76 16.20
CA LYS A 145 7.78 -0.53 15.60
C LYS A 145 6.76 0.59 15.74
N LYS A 146 7.09 1.47 16.67
CA LYS A 146 6.55 2.83 16.82
C LYS A 146 6.44 3.53 15.46
N PRO A 147 5.47 4.46 15.29
CA PRO A 147 5.24 5.17 14.04
C PRO A 147 6.54 5.76 13.51
N ILE A 148 6.78 5.57 12.20
CA ILE A 148 7.98 6.05 11.50
C ILE A 148 8.03 7.57 11.65
N THR A 149 8.89 8.03 12.54
CA THR A 149 9.19 9.45 12.73
C THR A 149 10.06 9.95 11.59
N TYR A 150 10.02 11.27 11.32
CA TYR A 150 10.91 11.95 10.39
C TYR A 150 12.39 11.61 10.61
N GLU A 151 12.80 11.36 11.86
CA GLU A 151 14.15 10.92 12.22
C GLU A 151 14.50 9.54 11.67
N THR A 152 13.55 8.60 11.65
CA THR A 152 13.75 7.25 11.10
C THR A 152 13.84 7.28 9.57
N PHE A 153 13.00 8.11 8.92
CA PHE A 153 13.07 8.36 7.49
C PHE A 153 14.42 8.99 7.12
N ARG A 154 14.84 10.02 7.85
CA ARG A 154 16.14 10.68 7.65
C ARG A 154 17.31 9.71 7.78
N LYS A 155 17.30 8.87 8.82
CA LYS A 155 18.34 7.85 9.03
C LYS A 155 18.41 6.85 7.87
N THR A 156 17.26 6.46 7.32
CA THR A 156 17.18 5.53 6.18
C THR A 156 17.74 6.17 4.90
N VAL A 157 17.46 7.45 4.66
CA VAL A 157 18.03 8.17 3.52
C VAL A 157 19.54 8.36 3.69
N ASP A 158 20.01 8.68 4.90
CA ASP A 158 21.44 8.80 5.20
C ASP A 158 22.19 7.46 4.99
N GLU A 159 21.58 6.33 5.34
CA GLU A 159 22.13 5.01 5.06
C GLU A 159 22.22 4.73 3.56
N LYS A 160 21.20 5.11 2.78
CA LYS A 160 21.21 4.96 1.31
C LYS A 160 22.24 5.86 0.64
N LEU A 161 22.45 7.08 1.14
CA LEU A 161 23.53 7.97 0.67
C LEU A 161 24.92 7.36 0.94
N ARG A 162 25.13 6.72 2.10
CA ARG A 162 26.39 6.02 2.42
C ARG A 162 26.62 4.81 1.52
N GLU A 163 25.59 4.03 1.21
CA GLU A 163 25.68 2.92 0.25
C GLU A 163 26.03 3.44 -1.16
N LEU A 164 25.42 4.55 -1.58
CA LEU A 164 25.69 5.19 -2.87
C LEU A 164 27.15 5.67 -2.98
N GLU A 165 27.68 6.28 -1.92
CA GLU A 165 29.09 6.68 -1.84
C GLU A 165 30.05 5.48 -1.89
N LYS A 166 29.66 4.36 -1.30
CA LYS A 166 30.44 3.12 -1.36
C LYS A 166 30.43 2.57 -2.79
N MET A 167 29.30 2.59 -3.48
CA MET A 167 29.19 2.15 -4.88
C MET A 167 30.02 3.00 -5.84
N LEU A 168 30.11 4.32 -5.62
CA LEU A 168 31.00 5.20 -6.39
C LEU A 168 32.48 4.85 -6.13
N ARG A 169 32.87 4.65 -4.86
CA ARG A 169 34.24 4.25 -4.49
C ARG A 169 34.64 2.90 -5.09
N GLU A 170 33.70 1.97 -5.16
CA GLU A 170 33.87 0.66 -5.80
C GLU A 170 33.75 0.71 -7.33
N LYS A 171 33.61 1.90 -7.94
CA LYS A 171 33.41 2.12 -9.39
C LYS A 171 32.25 1.31 -9.99
N LYS A 172 31.25 0.96 -9.19
CA LYS A 172 30.03 0.26 -9.63
C LYS A 172 29.05 1.19 -10.36
N ILE A 173 29.17 2.48 -10.12
CA ILE A 173 28.41 3.54 -10.77
C ILE A 173 29.37 4.65 -11.22
N ASP A 174 29.05 5.30 -12.32
CA ASP A 174 29.78 6.48 -12.78
C ASP A 174 29.39 7.73 -11.98
N GLU A 175 30.21 8.77 -12.09
CA GLU A 175 30.06 10.00 -11.32
C GLU A 175 28.81 10.82 -11.69
N GLU A 176 28.31 10.68 -12.93
CA GLU A 176 27.10 11.35 -13.39
C GLU A 176 25.84 10.69 -12.81
N THR A 177 25.82 9.35 -12.82
CA THR A 177 24.78 8.52 -12.20
C THR A 177 24.74 8.73 -10.69
N TYR A 178 25.91 8.81 -10.04
CA TYR A 178 26.02 9.15 -8.62
C TYR A 178 25.42 10.53 -8.30
N LYS A 179 25.75 11.57 -9.08
CA LYS A 179 25.21 12.93 -8.87
C LYS A 179 23.69 12.99 -9.01
N LYS A 180 23.12 12.30 -10.01
CA LYS A 180 21.66 12.24 -10.21
C LYS A 180 20.95 11.56 -9.04
N MET A 181 21.47 10.40 -8.60
CA MET A 181 20.88 9.65 -7.49
C MET A 181 21.05 10.39 -6.15
N LYS A 182 22.22 10.98 -5.90
CA LYS A 182 22.47 11.78 -4.70
C LYS A 182 21.52 12.98 -4.62
N SER A 183 21.31 13.69 -5.73
CA SER A 183 20.37 14.81 -5.78
C SER A 183 18.94 14.38 -5.45
N ALA A 184 18.49 13.22 -5.96
CA ALA A 184 17.17 12.69 -5.67
C ALA A 184 17.01 12.32 -4.17
N TYR A 185 18.02 11.72 -3.55
CA TYR A 185 18.00 11.42 -2.12
C TYR A 185 18.08 12.67 -1.22
N GLU A 186 18.83 13.69 -1.62
CA GLU A 186 18.90 14.96 -0.88
C GLU A 186 17.61 15.79 -1.00
N GLU A 187 16.91 15.73 -2.14
CA GLU A 187 15.59 16.36 -2.30
C GLU A 187 14.53 15.73 -1.40
N LEU A 188 14.63 14.43 -1.12
CA LEU A 188 13.76 13.74 -0.18
C LEU A 188 13.92 14.24 1.27
N LEU A 189 15.06 14.85 1.62
CA LEU A 189 15.35 15.39 2.96
C LEU A 189 15.06 16.90 3.13
N LYS A 190 14.71 17.61 2.05
CA LYS A 190 14.48 19.06 2.05
C LYS A 190 13.01 19.46 2.22
N LYS A 191 12.09 18.50 2.35
CA LYS A 191 10.65 18.71 2.61
C LYS A 191 10.31 18.45 4.07
#